data_AF-A0A5F2GEW2-F1
#
_entry.id   AF-A0A5F2GEW2-F1
#
_cell.length_a   1.000
_cell.length_b   1.000
_cell.length_c   1.000
_cell.angle_alpha   90.00
_cell.angle_beta   90.00
_cell.angle_gamma   90.00
#
_symmetry.space_group_name_H-M   'P 1'
#
loop_
_entity.id
_entity.type
_entity.pdbx_description
1 polymer ?
#
loop_
_entity_poly.entity_id
_entity_poly.type
_entity_poly.pdbx_seq_one_letter_code
_entity_poly.pdbx_strand_id
1 'polypeptide(L)' 'MEGRRDGSAVAFVKTYTNAGSNAHPIDYSGRLNGDATEIEGIWRIRGNWSGKFLMIRAPGKAVSVERKVAQRV' A
#
# COMPACT_ATOMS: atom_id res chain seq x y z
N MET A 1 -10.71 -1.46 -1.11
CA MET A 1 -9.41 -1.24 -1.78
C MET A 1 -8.82 -2.58 -2.08
N GLU A 2 -8.39 -2.78 -3.31
CA GLU A 2 -7.78 -4.02 -3.77
C GLU A 2 -6.30 -3.76 -4.04
N GLY A 3 -5.46 -4.68 -3.59
CA GLY A 3 -4.02 -4.62 -3.80
C GLY A 3 -3.42 -6.02 -3.75
N ARG A 4 -2.39 -6.25 -4.56
CA ARG A 4 -1.61 -7.49 -4.60
C ARG A 4 -0.13 -7.18 -4.42
N ARG A 5 0.55 -8.09 -3.73
CA ARG A 5 2.00 -8.16 -3.69
C ARG A 5 2.47 -9.52 -4.18
N ASP A 6 3.50 -9.54 -5.01
CA ASP A 6 4.17 -10.74 -5.50
C ASP A 6 5.69 -10.53 -5.39
N GLY A 7 6.31 -11.20 -4.42
CA GLY A 7 7.68 -10.88 -4.02
C GLY A 7 7.82 -9.39 -3.65
N SER A 8 8.68 -8.67 -4.36
CA SER A 8 8.84 -7.22 -4.23
C SER A 8 7.91 -6.41 -5.12
N ALA A 9 7.20 -7.00 -6.08
CA ALA A 9 6.27 -6.28 -6.93
C ALA A 9 4.97 -5.97 -6.16
N VAL A 10 4.50 -4.73 -6.24
CA VAL A 10 3.27 -4.26 -5.58
C VAL A 10 2.40 -3.56 -6.61
N ALA A 11 1.09 -3.85 -6.58
CA ALA A 11 0.09 -3.12 -7.34
C ALA A 11 -1.19 -2.93 -6.51
N PHE A 12 -1.79 -1.74 -6.58
CA PHE A 12 -3.08 -1.46 -5.93
C PHE A 12 -3.82 -0.31 -6.59
N VAL A 13 -5.12 -0.23 -6.36
CA VAL A 13 -5.98 0.85 -6.88
C VAL A 13 -6.51 1.69 -5.73
N LYS A 14 -6.36 3.01 -5.84
CA LYS A 14 -6.90 3.97 -4.89
C LYS A 14 -7.97 4.83 -5.57
N THR A 15 -9.18 4.78 -5.01
CA THR A 15 -10.30 5.63 -5.42
C THR A 15 -10.60 6.60 -4.28
N TYR A 16 -10.62 7.90 -4.58
CA TYR A 16 -10.92 8.95 -3.62
C TYR A 16 -12.41 9.30 -3.69
N THR A 17 -13.19 8.87 -2.70
CA THR A 17 -14.66 9.03 -2.70
C THR A 17 -15.11 10.47 -2.41
N ASN A 18 -14.25 11.30 -1.85
CA ASN A 18 -14.51 12.73 -1.60
C ASN A 18 -14.36 13.61 -2.86
N ALA A 19 -13.97 13.04 -4.01
CA ALA A 19 -13.87 13.76 -5.28
C ALA A 19 -15.21 13.90 -6.03
N GLY A 20 -16.33 13.46 -5.44
CA GLY A 20 -17.64 13.48 -6.07
C GLY A 20 -17.73 12.57 -7.30
N SER A 21 -18.54 12.93 -8.29
CA SER A 21 -18.73 12.18 -9.54
C SER A 21 -17.47 12.05 -10.40
N ASN A 22 -16.42 12.83 -10.10
CA ASN A 22 -15.13 12.82 -10.81
C ASN A 22 -14.08 11.93 -10.12
N ALA A 23 -14.51 11.01 -9.24
CA ALA A 23 -13.60 10.09 -8.58
C ALA A 23 -12.99 9.10 -9.59
N HIS A 24 -11.77 9.41 -10.05
CA HIS A 24 -11.02 8.53 -10.93
C HIS A 24 -10.22 7.50 -10.11
N PRO A 25 -10.29 6.21 -10.45
CA PRO A 25 -9.36 5.22 -9.91
C PRO A 25 -7.92 5.56 -10.31
N ILE A 26 -7.02 5.59 -9.33
CA ILE A 26 -5.59 5.76 -9.55
C ILE A 26 -4.91 4.40 -9.38
N ASP A 27 -4.26 3.94 -10.44
CA ASP A 27 -3.47 2.71 -10.42
C ASP A 27 -2.07 3.02 -9.89
N TYR A 28 -1.62 2.26 -8.89
CA TYR A 28 -0.26 2.30 -8.40
C TYR A 28 0.43 0.98 -8.72
N SER A 29 1.66 1.08 -9.25
CA SER A 29 2.55 -0.06 -9.47
C SER A 29 3.96 0.30 -9.02
N GLY A 30 4.62 -0.59 -8.29
CA GLY A 30 5.93 -0.29 -7.72
C GLY A 30 6.67 -1.50 -7.18
N ARG A 31 7.82 -1.23 -6.56
CA ARG A 31 8.69 -2.22 -5.94
C ARG A 31 8.88 -1.89 -4.47
N LEU A 32 8.66 -2.90 -3.62
CA LEU A 32 8.96 -2.88 -2.20
C LEU A 32 10.47 -3.12 -1.99
N ASN A 33 11.10 -2.32 -1.13
CA ASN A 33 12.48 -2.52 -0.71
C ASN A 33 12.65 -3.75 0.21
N GLY A 34 13.90 -4.15 0.48
CA GLY A 34 14.20 -5.41 1.19
C GLY A 34 13.75 -5.48 2.64
N ASP A 35 13.70 -4.33 3.33
CA ASP A 35 13.25 -4.16 4.71
C ASP A 35 11.75 -3.81 4.80
N ALA A 36 11.04 -3.77 3.67
CA ALA A 36 9.61 -3.51 3.56
C ALA A 36 9.14 -2.17 4.17
N THR A 37 10.01 -1.17 4.14
CA THR A 37 9.77 0.19 4.64
C THR A 37 9.39 1.16 3.53
N GLU A 38 9.73 0.87 2.27
CA GLU A 38 9.50 1.80 1.15
C GLU A 38 8.96 1.10 -0.09
N ILE A 39 8.10 1.80 -0.83
CA ILE A 39 7.65 1.42 -2.17
C ILE A 39 7.95 2.58 -3.12
N GLU A 40 8.76 2.33 -4.13
CA GLU A 40 8.99 3.25 -5.25
C GLU A 40 8.23 2.76 -6.48
N GLY A 41 7.61 3.67 -7.23
CA GLY A 41 6.89 3.27 -8.44
C GLY A 41 6.27 4.39 -9.24
N ILE A 42 5.29 4.02 -10.06
CA ILE A 42 4.50 4.91 -10.90
C ILE A 42 3.03 4.83 -10.51
N TRP A 43 2.41 6.00 -10.36
CA TRP A 43 0.95 6.13 -10.33
C TRP A 43 0.43 6.52 -11.71
N ARG A 44 -0.79 6.09 -12.05
CA ARG A 44 -1.44 6.39 -13.32
C ARG A 44 -2.93 6.63 -13.13
N ILE A 45 -3.42 7.71 -13.74
CA ILE A 45 -4.83 7.90 -14.08
C ILE A 45 -4.96 7.48 -15.55
N ARG A 46 -5.70 6.40 -15.83
CA ARG A 46 -5.79 5.83 -17.19
C ARG A 46 -6.23 6.89 -18.21
N GLY A 47 -5.48 7.00 -19.30
CA GLY A 47 -5.76 7.96 -20.39
C GLY A 47 -5.43 9.42 -20.07
N ASN A 48 -4.89 9.72 -18.89
CA ASN A 48 -4.63 11.09 -18.44
C ASN A 48 -3.19 11.21 -17.92
N TRP A 49 -3.00 11.38 -16.61
CA TRP A 49 -1.70 11.66 -16.01
C TRP A 49 -1.01 10.42 -15.43
N SER A 50 0.30 10.52 -15.29
CA SER A 50 1.12 9.58 -14.55
C SER A 50 2.32 10.28 -13.93
N GLY A 51 2.87 9.69 -12.87
CA GLY A 51 4.06 10.24 -12.23
C GLY A 51 4.74 9.23 -11.32
N LYS A 52 5.95 9.57 -10.90
CA LYS A 52 6.69 8.79 -9.89
C LYS A 52 6.07 8.99 -8.51
N PHE A 53 6.19 7.98 -7.66
CA PHE A 53 5.89 8.11 -6.24
C PHE A 53 6.92 7.36 -5.39
N LEU A 54 7.02 7.79 -4.13
CA LEU A 54 7.66 7.08 -3.04
C LEU A 54 6.65 7.00 -1.89
N MET A 55 6.40 5.80 -1.38
CA MET A 55 5.65 5.59 -0.14
C MET A 55 6.60 5.11 0.94
N ILE A 56 6.57 5.75 2.09
CA ILE A 56 7.41 5.40 3.25
C ILE A 56 6.49 4.95 4.38
N ARG A 57 6.77 3.79 4.95
CA ARG A 57 6.12 3.28 6.15
C ARG A 57 6.76 3.95 7.37
N ALA A 58 6.01 4.81 8.05
CA ALA A 58 6.44 5.33 9.33
C ALA A 58 6.70 4.17 10.32
N PRO A 59 7.73 4.26 11.20
CA PRO A 59 7.94 3.26 12.24
C PRO A 59 6.65 3.15 13.07
N GLY A 60 6.10 1.94 13.13
CA GLY A 60 4.89 1.70 13.92
C GLY A 60 5.17 1.95 15.40
N LYS A 61 4.16 2.40 16.16
CA LYS A 61 4.18 2.18 17.62
C LYS A 61 4.31 0.68 17.83
N ALA A 62 5.31 0.24 18.59
CA ALA A 62 5.48 -1.17 18.93
C ALA A 62 4.20 -1.67 19.60
N VAL A 63 3.47 -2.58 18.93
CA VAL A 63 2.35 -3.27 19.55
C VAL A 63 2.96 -4.43 20.33
N SER A 64 2.94 -4.33 21.65
CA SER A 64 3.24 -5.45 22.56
C SER A 64 2.21 -6.56 22.34
N VAL A 65 2.61 -7.62 21.64
CA VAL A 65 1.79 -8.83 21.53
C VAL A 65 1.97 -9.63 22.82
N GLU A 66 1.07 -9.47 23.78
CA GLU A 66 0.98 -10.38 24.91
C GLU A 66 0.54 -11.77 24.41
N ARG A 67 1.47 -12.72 24.41
CA ARG A 67 1.19 -14.11 24.06
C ARG A 67 0.55 -14.79 25.28
N LYS A 68 -0.78 -14.87 25.32
CA LYS A 68 -1.47 -15.65 26.36
C LYS A 68 -1.25 -17.15 26.07
N VAL A 69 -0.36 -17.79 26.84
CA VAL A 69 -0.17 -19.24 26.80
C VAL A 69 -1.41 -19.88 27.41
N ALA A 70 -2.21 -20.57 26.60
CA ALA A 70 -3.29 -21.41 27.09
C ALA A 70 -2.68 -22.69 27.70
N GLN A 71 -2.68 -22.78 29.03
CA GLN A 71 -2.37 -24.02 29.74
C GLN A 71 -3.56 -24.98 29.59
N ARG A 72 -3.26 -26.19 29.13
CA ARG A 72 -4.21 -27.30 29.01
C ARG A 72 -4.30 -27.98 30.38
N VAL A 73 -5.52 -28.12 30.92
CA VAL A 73 -5.84 -28.95 32.10
C VAL A 73 -6.19 -30.35 31.61
#